data_AF-A0A7G9WAY1-F1
#
_entry.id   AF-A0A7G9WAY1-F1
#
_cell.length_a   1.000
_cell.length_b   1.000
_cell.length_c   1.000
_cell.angle_alpha   90.00
_cell.angle_beta   90.00
_cell.angle_gamma   90.00
#
_symmetry.space_group_name_H-M   'P 1'
#
loop_
_entity.id
_entity.type
_entity.pdbx_description
1 polymer ?
#
loop_
_entity_poly.entity_id
_entity_poly.type
_entity_poly.pdbx_seq_one_letter_code
_entity_poly.pdbx_strand_id
1 'polypeptide(L)'
;MTKLNKINNPILFQGNINNNHYFEGWYYKQVSANTNKIISFIPGISLNPSDSHSFIQVIVSPPVKTYYFRYPIEAFNASDQPFEINWEKFIY
;
A
#
# COMPACT_ATOMS: atom_id res chain seq x y z
N MET A 1 -9.64 -6.84 -15.61
CA MET A 1 -10.74 -5.86 -15.37
C MET A 1 -10.79 -4.82 -16.48
N THR A 2 -11.96 -4.28 -16.81
CA THR A 2 -12.08 -3.18 -17.79
C THR A 2 -11.66 -1.84 -17.17
N LYS A 3 -11.19 -0.89 -17.98
CA LYS A 3 -10.81 0.46 -17.53
C LYS A 3 -11.96 1.20 -16.83
N LEU A 4 -13.20 0.96 -17.28
CA LEU A 4 -14.40 1.54 -16.69
C LEU A 4 -14.68 1.00 -15.28
N ASN A 5 -14.42 -0.30 -15.03
CA ASN A 5 -14.57 -0.88 -13.68
C ASN A 5 -13.57 -0.28 -12.69
N LYS A 6 -12.32 -0.02 -13.11
CA LYS A 6 -11.30 0.59 -12.25
C LYS A 6 -11.67 2.02 -11.81
N ILE A 7 -12.19 2.84 -12.72
CA ILE A 7 -12.65 4.22 -12.42
C ILE A 7 -13.74 4.23 -11.35
N ASN A 8 -14.70 3.30 -11.44
CA ASN A 8 -15.81 3.22 -10.49
C ASN A 8 -15.42 2.57 -9.15
N ASN A 9 -14.23 1.98 -9.05
CA ASN A 9 -13.73 1.28 -7.87
C ASN A 9 -12.30 1.75 -7.55
N PRO A 10 -12.13 2.99 -7.05
CA PRO A 10 -10.80 3.60 -6.83
C PRO A 10 -10.00 2.90 -5.72
N ILE A 11 -10.65 2.05 -4.91
CA ILE A 11 -9.98 1.22 -3.92
C ILE A 11 -9.15 0.10 -4.56
N LEU A 12 -9.48 -0.33 -5.79
CA LEU A 12 -8.73 -1.37 -6.49
C LEU A 12 -7.39 -0.83 -6.96
N PHE A 13 -6.44 -1.74 -7.21
CA PHE A 13 -5.16 -1.37 -7.79
C PHE A 13 -5.35 -0.73 -9.18
N GLN A 14 -5.07 0.55 -9.28
CA GLN A 14 -5.25 1.32 -10.51
C GLN A 14 -4.10 1.09 -11.48
N GLY A 15 -2.90 0.82 -10.95
CA GLY A 15 -1.67 0.72 -11.70
C GLY A 15 -1.49 -0.53 -12.57
N ASN A 16 -0.26 -0.66 -13.03
CA ASN A 16 0.29 -1.84 -13.69
C ASN A 16 1.73 -2.00 -13.18
N ILE A 17 2.09 -3.22 -12.76
CA ILE A 17 3.43 -3.53 -12.22
C ILE A 17 4.56 -3.32 -13.24
N ASN A 18 4.24 -3.32 -14.53
CA ASN A 18 5.18 -3.08 -15.62
C ASN A 18 5.41 -1.58 -15.92
N ASN A 19 4.79 -0.67 -15.15
CA ASN A 19 5.04 0.77 -15.30
C ASN A 19 6.38 1.13 -14.65
N ASN A 20 7.10 2.09 -15.23
CA ASN A 20 8.39 2.55 -14.70
C ASN A 20 8.31 3.90 -13.96
N HIS A 21 7.12 4.50 -13.85
CA HIS A 21 6.89 5.79 -13.19
C HIS A 21 5.50 5.78 -12.57
N TYR A 22 5.36 5.09 -11.44
CA TYR A 22 4.06 4.90 -10.81
C TYR A 22 4.18 4.84 -9.29
N PHE A 23 3.22 5.42 -8.59
CA PHE A 23 3.10 5.31 -7.16
C PHE A 23 1.63 5.17 -6.79
N GLU A 24 1.34 4.21 -5.93
CA GLU A 24 0.01 4.00 -5.37
C GLU A 24 0.11 3.48 -3.95
N GLY A 25 -0.80 3.91 -3.09
CA GLY A 25 -0.88 3.45 -1.72
C GLY A 25 -2.26 3.69 -1.12
N TRP A 26 -2.63 2.81 -0.19
CA TRP A 26 -3.96 2.79 0.43
C TRP A 26 -3.89 3.32 1.85
N TYR A 27 -4.55 4.44 2.13
CA TYR A 27 -4.45 5.11 3.43
C TYR A 27 -5.52 4.63 4.41
N TYR A 28 -5.16 3.71 5.32
CA TYR A 28 -6.03 3.23 6.38
C TYR A 28 -5.70 3.92 7.70
N LYS A 29 -6.52 4.89 8.11
CA LYS A 29 -6.35 5.63 9.37
C LYS A 29 -7.31 5.13 10.44
N GLN A 30 -6.76 4.82 11.60
CA GLN A 30 -7.52 4.48 12.81
C GLN A 30 -7.27 5.55 13.87
N VAL A 31 -8.33 5.92 14.57
CA VAL A 31 -8.30 6.89 15.66
C VAL A 31 -8.93 6.22 16.88
N SER A 32 -8.28 6.32 18.03
CA SER A 32 -8.82 5.78 19.28
C SER A 32 -10.15 6.47 19.63
N ALA A 33 -11.01 5.80 20.40
CA ALA A 33 -12.33 6.33 20.75
C ALA A 33 -12.27 7.69 21.47
N ASN A 34 -11.21 7.91 22.26
CA ASN A 34 -10.92 9.16 22.95
C ASN A 34 -10.06 10.13 22.13
N THR A 35 -9.83 9.86 20.84
CA THR A 35 -9.12 10.70 19.85
C THR A 35 -7.66 11.03 20.15
N ASN A 36 -7.06 10.39 21.17
CA ASN A 36 -5.72 10.71 21.63
C ASN A 36 -4.60 9.83 21.04
N LYS A 37 -4.95 8.81 20.25
CA LYS A 37 -4.02 7.93 19.55
C LYS A 37 -4.50 7.72 18.13
N ILE A 38 -3.57 7.79 17.19
CA ILE A 38 -3.78 7.65 15.76
C ILE A 38 -2.74 6.68 15.25
N ILE A 39 -3.17 5.73 14.44
CA ILE A 39 -2.29 4.88 13.66
C ILE A 39 -2.81 4.83 12.23
N SER A 40 -1.90 5.04 11.27
CA SER A 40 -2.19 4.91 9.85
C SER A 40 -1.31 3.84 9.24
N PHE A 41 -1.92 2.92 8.51
CA PHE A 41 -1.25 1.92 7.69
C PHE A 41 -1.39 2.30 6.22
N ILE A 42 -0.27 2.32 5.51
CA ILE A 42 -0.18 2.70 4.11
C ILE A 42 0.61 1.63 3.36
N PRO A 43 0.00 0.48 3.04
CA PRO A 43 0.56 -0.42 2.03
C PRO A 43 0.60 0.30 0.68
N GLY A 44 1.59 -0.01 -0.14
CA GLY A 44 1.71 0.61 -1.46
C GLY A 44 2.82 0.02 -2.32
N ILE A 45 2.93 0.57 -3.53
CA ILE A 45 3.94 0.23 -4.51
C ILE A 45 4.55 1.51 -5.10
N SER A 46 5.87 1.53 -5.22
CA SER A 46 6.65 2.59 -5.88
C SER A 46 7.42 1.96 -7.04
N LEU A 47 7.04 2.32 -8.26
CA LEU A 47 7.69 1.87 -9.48
C LEU A 47 8.47 3.04 -10.07
N ASN A 48 9.80 2.91 -10.02
CA ASN A 48 10.73 3.85 -10.64
C ASN A 48 11.96 3.08 -11.19
N PRO A 49 12.70 3.61 -12.18
CA PRO A 49 13.73 2.84 -12.89
C PRO A 49 14.90 2.38 -12.02
N SER A 50 15.15 3.05 -10.89
CA SER A 50 16.32 2.83 -10.03
C SER A 50 16.03 2.11 -8.72
N ASP A 51 14.80 2.23 -8.21
CA ASP A 51 14.43 1.84 -6.86
C ASP A 51 12.96 1.39 -6.78
N SER A 52 12.64 0.44 -7.63
CA SER A 52 11.33 -0.18 -7.71
C SER A 52 11.10 -1.13 -6.53
N HIS A 53 10.09 -0.87 -5.71
CA HIS A 53 9.78 -1.65 -4.52
C HIS A 53 8.33 -1.52 -4.08
N SER A 54 7.92 -2.43 -3.23
CA SER A 54 6.64 -2.43 -2.56
C SER A 54 6.88 -2.15 -1.06
N PHE A 55 5.87 -1.63 -0.35
CA PHE A 55 6.09 -1.15 1.01
C PHE A 55 4.84 -1.19 1.88
N ILE A 56 5.08 -1.12 3.19
CA ILE A 56 4.09 -0.72 4.19
C ILE A 56 4.68 0.45 4.97
N GLN A 57 4.05 1.61 4.90
CA GLN A 57 4.37 2.74 5.76
C GLN A 57 3.40 2.79 6.93
N VAL A 58 3.92 2.96 8.15
CA VAL A 58 3.13 3.09 9.37
C VAL A 58 3.41 4.43 10.01
N ILE A 59 2.36 5.21 10.28
CA ILE A 59 2.46 6.49 10.98
C ILE A 59 1.70 6.35 12.29
N VAL A 60 2.36 6.55 13.42
CA VAL A 60 1.73 6.63 14.74
C VAL A 60 1.79 8.05 15.25
N SER A 61 0.75 8.52 15.94
CA SER A 61 0.71 9.85 16.57
C SER A 61 -0.26 9.83 17.75
N PRO A 62 0.03 10.50 18.88
CA PRO A 62 1.23 11.27 19.24
C PRO A 62 2.27 10.46 20.07
N PRO A 63 3.57 10.84 20.05
CA PRO A 63 4.17 11.77 19.09
C PRO A 63 4.21 11.16 17.69
N VAL A 64 4.37 11.99 16.66
CA VAL A 64 4.47 11.50 15.27
C VAL A 64 5.73 10.65 15.14
N LYS A 65 5.56 9.37 14.79
CA LYS A 65 6.65 8.48 14.36
C LYS A 65 6.24 7.77 13.08
N THR A 66 7.18 7.66 12.15
CA THR A 66 6.99 7.00 10.87
C THR A 66 7.91 5.80 10.77
N TYR A 67 7.36 4.69 10.31
CA TYR A 67 8.08 3.47 9.99
C TYR A 67 7.85 3.13 8.52
N TYR A 68 8.87 2.63 7.84
CA TYR A 68 8.81 2.30 6.42
C TYR A 68 9.40 0.91 6.21
N PHE A 69 8.54 -0.07 5.94
CA PHE A 69 8.91 -1.46 5.73
C PHE A 69 8.94 -1.74 4.24
N ARG A 70 10.11 -2.11 3.72
CA ARG A 70 10.32 -2.37 2.30
C ARG A 70 10.21 -3.85 2.01
N TYR A 71 9.59 -4.15 0.88
CA TYR A 71 9.43 -5.50 0.34
C TYR A 71 9.86 -5.51 -1.14
N PRO A 72 10.30 -6.68 -1.65
CA PRO A 72 10.54 -6.86 -3.07
C PRO A 72 9.23 -6.69 -3.86
N ILE A 73 9.29 -6.20 -5.10
CA ILE A 73 8.09 -6.02 -5.94
C ILE A 73 7.35 -7.33 -6.13
N GLU A 74 8.07 -8.44 -6.21
CA GLU A 74 7.54 -9.78 -6.41
C GLU A 74 6.64 -10.22 -5.24
N ALA A 75 6.81 -9.63 -4.06
CA ALA A 75 5.94 -9.87 -2.90
C ALA A 75 4.64 -9.06 -2.94
N PHE A 76 4.48 -8.13 -3.90
CA PHE A 76 3.25 -7.36 -4.06
C PHE A 76 2.24 -8.12 -4.90
N ASN A 77 1.07 -8.36 -4.32
CA ASN A 77 -0.09 -8.90 -5.01
C ASN A 77 -1.32 -8.04 -4.68
N ALA A 78 -2.12 -7.75 -5.70
CA ALA A 78 -3.41 -7.09 -5.56
C ALA A 78 -4.48 -7.98 -6.23
N SER A 79 -5.43 -8.48 -5.42
CA SER A 79 -6.63 -9.14 -5.92
C SER A 79 -7.80 -8.17 -5.94
N ASP A 80 -8.67 -8.29 -6.93
CA ASP A 80 -9.90 -7.50 -7.03
C ASP A 80 -11.13 -8.26 -6.48
N GLN A 81 -11.01 -9.54 -6.10
CA GLN A 81 -12.11 -10.42 -5.68
C GLN A 81 -11.67 -11.46 -4.63
N PRO A 82 -11.85 -11.22 -3.32
CA PRO A 82 -12.09 -9.91 -2.68
C PRO A 82 -10.88 -8.98 -2.88
N PHE A 83 -11.04 -7.68 -2.58
CA PHE A 83 -9.87 -6.80 -2.52
C PHE A 83 -8.90 -7.31 -1.45
N GLU A 84 -7.74 -7.79 -1.88
CA GLU A 84 -6.73 -8.40 -1.02
C GLU A 84 -5.35 -7.85 -1.35
N ILE A 85 -4.61 -7.45 -0.30
CA ILE A 85 -3.19 -7.11 -0.35
C ILE A 85 -2.49 -8.08 0.61
N ASN A 86 -1.59 -8.91 0.08
CA ASN A 86 -0.78 -9.85 0.88
C ASN A 86 0.72 -9.67 0.59
N TRP A 87 1.54 -10.16 1.52
CA TRP A 87 3.00 -10.14 1.45
C TRP A 87 3.50 -11.55 1.82
N GLU A 88 4.11 -12.28 0.89
CA GLU A 88 4.76 -13.56 1.25
C GLU A 88 6.10 -13.29 1.95
N LYS A 89 6.23 -13.86 3.14
CA LYS A 89 7.38 -13.68 4.04
C LYS A 89 8.42 -14.76 3.74
N PHE A 90 9.53 -14.42 3.11
CA PHE A 90 10.73 -15.27 3.16
C PHE A 90 11.40 -15.08 4.52
N ILE A 91 11.30 -16.11 5.38
CA ILE A 91 12.00 -16.21 6.65
C ILE A 91 13.46 -16.57 6.33
N TYR A 92 14.41 -15.72 6.75
CA TYR A 92 15.81 -16.12 6.96
C TYR A 92 16.05 -16.25 8.48
#